data_AF-A0A9N9PMM5-F1
#
_entry.id   AF-A0A9N9PMM5-F1
#
_cell.length_a   1.000
_cell.length_b   1.000
_cell.length_c   1.000
_cell.angle_alpha   90.00
_cell.angle_beta   90.00
_cell.angle_gamma   90.00
#
_symmetry.space_group_name_H-M   'P 1'
#
loop_
_entity.id
_entity.type
_entity.pdbx_description
1 polymer ?
#
loop_
_entity_poly.entity_id
_entity_poly.type
_entity_poly.pdbx_seq_one_letter_code
_entity_poly.pdbx_strand_id
1 'polypeptide(L)'
;MVGFNFAVISSALFGLVFAVPQNIQSHSGSWKNKIKNVVVLVQENRSFDTFAGGLDYAKMDGLVRHNYCNSMNSSDPAQHDDVCAGPRANDVAPDDPNHSIAGINMQVYSTWHPDSASKPNMRGFVTEQSISFKTLNKTRAAEAINYHLPSQIPVFASLAENYVLFDRWFASVPGPTNPNRAYLTSGTSAGHGSNDQAFDIYGLPQKSIFEQLSEKGISWMNYQNSTLGPGQGFNPDAAFYTWTNTSRTKDTNIAPLTKFYEDAKNGDLPQFTWINPECCSYQSYHPPSPISMGELFIKDIYEALRASPQWDSTLFVLTFDEHGGFGDHVAPPMNVPAGDDITYTEKAPDGQNYTFDFTRLGVRVPTLVISPWVKGGVIETKGRNNGGVYSHTSLLKTVNELWGLDDLTERVGWSSSFEHLIQDTKRVNTPKDLPDPTTW
;
A
#
# COMPACT_ATOMS: atom_id res chain seq x y z
N MET A 1 76.61 26.06 -12.31
CA MET A 1 76.50 26.50 -10.90
C MET A 1 75.02 26.52 -10.56
N VAL A 2 74.65 25.74 -9.54
CA VAL A 2 73.36 25.71 -8.82
C VAL A 2 72.11 25.38 -9.64
N GLY A 3 71.66 24.13 -9.51
CA GLY A 3 70.32 23.71 -9.90
C GLY A 3 69.31 24.03 -8.80
N PHE A 4 68.13 24.52 -9.19
CA PHE A 4 66.95 24.63 -8.34
C PHE A 4 65.79 23.91 -9.04
N ASN A 5 65.33 22.83 -8.41
CA ASN A 5 64.08 22.16 -8.72
C ASN A 5 62.92 23.05 -8.25
N PHE A 6 62.01 23.40 -9.16
CA PHE A 6 60.69 23.89 -8.81
C PHE A 6 59.63 22.86 -9.23
N ALA A 7 58.91 22.36 -8.22
CA ALA A 7 57.78 21.47 -8.39
C ALA A 7 56.62 22.19 -9.10
N VAL A 8 56.06 21.53 -10.12
CA VAL A 8 54.84 21.95 -10.80
C VAL A 8 53.65 21.47 -9.96
N ILE A 9 52.91 22.41 -9.37
CA ILE A 9 51.60 22.16 -8.78
C ILE A 9 50.57 22.18 -9.91
N SER A 10 50.04 21.01 -10.28
CA SER A 10 48.91 20.88 -11.21
C SER A 10 47.61 21.17 -10.46
N SER A 11 47.04 22.35 -10.65
CA SER A 11 45.69 22.70 -10.24
C SER A 11 44.68 21.99 -11.14
N ALA A 12 44.03 20.94 -10.64
CA ALA A 12 42.88 20.31 -11.29
C ALA A 12 41.64 21.22 -11.13
N LEU A 13 41.19 21.84 -12.23
CA LEU A 13 39.87 22.45 -12.29
C LEU A 13 38.81 21.34 -12.22
N PHE A 14 38.09 21.26 -11.10
CA PHE A 14 36.82 20.54 -11.02
C PHE A 14 35.78 21.31 -11.84
N GLY A 15 35.48 20.84 -13.05
CA GLY A 15 34.32 21.28 -13.81
C GLY A 15 33.04 20.84 -13.10
N LEU A 16 32.31 21.80 -12.53
CA LEU A 16 30.95 21.61 -12.06
C LEU A 16 30.06 21.29 -13.26
N VAL A 17 29.67 20.03 -13.40
CA VAL A 17 28.59 19.64 -14.31
C VAL A 17 27.27 20.03 -13.66
N PHE A 18 26.73 21.18 -14.05
CA PHE A 18 25.35 21.52 -13.74
C PHE A 18 24.43 20.55 -14.49
N ALA A 19 23.74 19.69 -13.74
CA ALA A 19 22.67 18.87 -14.28
C ALA A 19 21.52 19.81 -14.69
N VAL A 20 21.36 19.99 -16.00
CA VAL A 20 20.21 20.67 -16.58
C VAL A 20 18.96 19.84 -16.27
N PRO A 21 17.83 20.44 -15.84
CA PRO A 21 16.58 19.71 -15.69
C PRO A 21 16.20 19.15 -17.06
N GLN A 22 16.15 17.82 -17.19
CA GLN A 22 15.61 17.22 -18.40
C GLN A 22 14.12 17.52 -18.46
N ASN A 23 13.70 18.31 -19.46
CA ASN A 23 12.32 18.38 -19.90
C ASN A 23 11.89 16.97 -20.33
N ILE A 24 11.05 16.33 -19.52
CA ILE A 24 10.50 15.00 -19.82
C ILE A 24 9.40 15.19 -20.87
N GLN A 25 9.65 14.67 -22.07
CA GLN A 25 8.64 14.55 -23.12
C GLN A 25 7.48 13.69 -22.65
N SER A 26 6.25 14.16 -22.89
CA SER A 26 5.02 13.40 -22.69
C SER A 26 5.04 12.10 -23.52
N HIS A 27 5.11 10.94 -22.87
CA HIS A 27 5.06 9.61 -23.52
C HIS A 27 3.61 9.17 -23.78
N SER A 28 2.81 10.01 -24.46
CA SER A 28 1.36 9.81 -24.60
C SER A 28 0.93 8.66 -25.53
N GLY A 29 1.82 7.76 -25.96
CA GLY A 29 1.46 6.64 -26.84
C GLY A 29 2.27 5.34 -26.70
N SER A 30 3.29 5.28 -25.86
CA SER A 30 4.24 4.15 -25.84
C SER A 30 3.84 3.03 -24.85
N TRP A 31 3.38 3.38 -23.64
CA TRP A 31 3.17 2.40 -22.58
C TRP A 31 1.82 1.67 -22.66
N LYS A 32 0.77 2.34 -23.15
CA LYS A 32 -0.58 1.74 -23.35
C LYS A 32 -0.59 0.58 -24.36
N ASN A 33 0.42 0.52 -25.22
CA ASN A 33 0.62 -0.58 -26.16
C ASN A 33 1.33 -1.78 -25.53
N LYS A 34 2.06 -1.57 -24.42
CA LYS A 34 2.82 -2.60 -23.71
C LYS A 34 1.98 -3.30 -22.65
N ILE A 35 1.18 -2.54 -21.90
CA ILE A 35 0.34 -3.07 -20.82
C ILE A 35 -1.06 -3.36 -21.36
N LYS A 36 -1.48 -4.62 -21.26
CA LYS A 36 -2.82 -5.08 -21.65
C LYS A 36 -3.60 -5.64 -20.47
N ASN A 37 -2.89 -6.18 -19.48
CA ASN A 37 -3.47 -6.73 -18.26
C ASN A 37 -2.91 -5.98 -17.05
N VAL A 38 -3.78 -5.48 -16.19
CA VAL A 38 -3.45 -4.94 -14.87
C VAL A 38 -3.95 -5.93 -13.84
N VAL A 39 -3.02 -6.47 -13.06
CA VAL A 39 -3.32 -7.39 -11.95
C VAL A 39 -3.08 -6.66 -10.66
N VAL A 40 -4.01 -6.74 -9.72
CA VAL A 40 -3.92 -6.06 -8.43
C VAL A 40 -4.13 -7.08 -7.32
N LEU A 41 -3.15 -7.20 -6.42
CA LEU A 41 -3.28 -7.93 -5.16
C LEU A 41 -3.24 -6.91 -4.02
N VAL A 42 -4.23 -6.98 -3.14
CA VAL A 42 -4.34 -6.12 -1.96
C VAL A 42 -4.27 -6.98 -0.71
N GLN A 43 -3.11 -7.01 -0.07
CA GLN A 43 -2.87 -7.69 1.20
C GLN A 43 -3.41 -6.89 2.39
N GLU A 44 -3.46 -7.54 3.56
CA GLU A 44 -3.87 -6.96 4.84
C GLU A 44 -2.71 -6.89 5.84
N ASN A 45 -2.97 -6.35 7.02
CA ASN A 45 -2.59 -4.95 7.14
C ASN A 45 -1.17 -4.79 7.68
N ARG A 46 -0.35 -3.98 7.02
CA ARG A 46 1.04 -3.72 7.41
C ARG A 46 1.48 -2.34 6.99
N SER A 47 2.11 -1.62 7.92
CA SER A 47 2.77 -0.34 7.62
C SER A 47 4.02 -0.56 6.76
N PHE A 48 4.45 0.48 6.05
CA PHE A 48 5.70 0.44 5.29
C PHE A 48 6.89 0.13 6.21
N ASP A 49 7.04 0.85 7.31
CA ASP A 49 8.17 0.69 8.22
C ASP A 49 8.24 -0.68 8.91
N THR A 50 7.12 -1.20 9.43
CA THR A 50 7.14 -2.50 10.10
C THR A 50 7.36 -3.66 9.13
N PHE A 51 6.95 -3.51 7.87
CA PHE A 51 7.10 -4.57 6.88
C PHE A 51 8.38 -4.43 6.03
N ALA A 52 8.49 -3.33 5.29
CA ALA A 52 9.57 -3.07 4.36
C ALA A 52 10.66 -2.13 4.91
N GLY A 53 10.46 -1.50 6.08
CA GLY A 53 11.39 -0.52 6.64
C GLY A 53 12.77 -1.06 7.00
N GLY A 54 12.91 -2.38 7.14
CA GLY A 54 14.20 -3.06 7.35
C GLY A 54 15.01 -3.31 6.07
N LEU A 55 14.48 -2.99 4.88
CA LEU A 55 15.24 -3.07 3.62
C LEU A 55 16.28 -1.94 3.55
N ASP A 56 17.49 -2.23 3.07
CA ASP A 56 18.60 -1.27 3.07
C ASP A 56 18.88 -0.68 1.67
N TYR A 57 17.99 0.19 1.19
CA TYR A 57 18.17 0.93 -0.06
C TYR A 57 18.61 2.37 0.22
N ALA A 58 19.60 2.87 -0.52
CA ALA A 58 20.25 4.16 -0.24
C ALA A 58 19.33 5.40 -0.24
N LYS A 59 18.21 5.35 -0.98
CA LYS A 59 17.24 6.46 -1.10
C LYS A 59 15.93 6.22 -0.36
N MET A 60 15.79 5.07 0.29
CA MET A 60 14.55 4.67 0.94
C MET A 60 14.43 5.32 2.31
N ASP A 61 13.27 5.90 2.58
CA ASP A 61 12.90 6.47 3.87
C ASP A 61 12.30 5.38 4.78
N GLY A 62 13.15 4.48 5.29
CA GLY A 62 12.76 3.37 6.18
C GLY A 62 13.60 3.29 7.46
N LEU A 63 13.26 2.37 8.35
CA LEU A 63 13.80 2.34 9.72
C LEU A 63 15.29 2.01 9.86
N VAL A 64 15.96 1.41 8.87
CA VAL A 64 17.41 1.07 8.96
C VAL A 64 18.27 2.27 9.37
N ARG A 65 17.89 3.49 8.98
CA ARG A 65 18.65 4.72 9.23
C ARG A 65 18.03 5.64 10.29
N HIS A 66 16.95 5.21 10.95
CA HIS A 66 16.16 6.05 11.84
C HIS A 66 16.04 5.41 13.23
N ASN A 67 16.36 6.17 14.27
CA ASN A 67 16.02 5.76 15.63
C ASN A 67 14.57 6.19 15.94
N TYR A 68 13.63 5.29 15.72
CA TYR A 68 12.20 5.55 15.90
C TYR A 68 11.72 5.01 17.24
N CYS A 69 11.29 5.90 18.13
CA CYS A 69 10.83 5.55 19.48
C CYS A 69 9.46 6.14 19.76
N ASN A 70 8.61 5.36 20.42
CA ASN A 70 7.26 5.73 20.84
C ASN A 70 7.15 5.59 22.36
N SER A 71 6.28 6.39 22.98
CA SER A 71 6.06 6.33 24.43
C SER A 71 5.02 5.26 24.77
N MET A 72 5.15 4.65 25.95
CA MET A 72 4.07 3.85 26.56
C MET A 72 2.85 4.72 26.93
N ASN A 73 3.04 6.03 27.08
CA ASN A 73 1.98 7.02 27.28
C ASN A 73 2.37 8.35 26.64
N SER A 74 1.97 8.55 25.38
CA SER A 74 2.30 9.74 24.61
C SER A 74 1.46 10.97 24.98
N SER A 75 0.37 10.77 25.71
CA SER A 75 -0.52 11.84 26.20
C SER A 75 0.06 12.57 27.41
N ASP A 76 1.01 11.95 28.14
CA ASP A 76 1.73 12.56 29.25
C ASP A 76 3.21 12.81 28.87
N PRO A 77 3.59 14.04 28.46
CA PRO A 77 4.95 14.35 28.06
C PRO A 77 5.97 14.28 29.21
N ALA A 78 5.54 14.18 30.47
CA ALA A 78 6.44 13.98 31.62
C ALA A 78 6.85 12.50 31.80
N GLN A 79 6.16 11.56 31.15
CA GLN A 79 6.44 10.14 31.24
C GLN A 79 7.52 9.73 30.22
N HIS A 80 8.77 9.63 30.67
CA HIS A 80 9.92 9.22 29.86
C HIS A 80 10.06 7.70 29.77
N ASP A 81 9.05 7.02 29.20
CA ASP A 81 9.03 5.56 29.09
C ASP A 81 9.02 5.08 27.63
N ASP A 82 9.91 5.64 26.83
CA ASP A 82 10.04 5.34 25.40
C ASP A 82 10.54 3.90 25.16
N VAL A 83 9.98 3.28 24.12
CA VAL A 83 10.48 2.05 23.52
C VAL A 83 10.75 2.30 22.05
N CYS A 84 11.89 1.81 21.56
CA CYS A 84 12.32 2.02 20.19
C CYS A 84 12.09 0.77 19.34
N ALA A 85 11.73 1.03 18.08
CA ALA A 85 11.63 0.02 17.04
C ALA A 85 12.95 -0.76 16.91
N GLY A 86 12.84 -2.04 16.57
CA GLY A 86 14.00 -2.87 16.28
C GLY A 86 13.66 -4.01 15.33
N PRO A 87 14.68 -4.72 14.80
CA PRO A 87 14.53 -5.83 13.88
C PRO A 87 14.08 -7.11 14.61
N ARG A 88 12.91 -7.04 15.23
CA ARG A 88 12.40 -8.05 16.20
C ARG A 88 10.93 -8.40 15.95
N ALA A 89 10.37 -7.99 14.82
CA ALA A 89 8.99 -8.32 14.48
C ALA A 89 8.84 -9.84 14.31
N ASN A 90 7.80 -10.40 14.88
CA ASN A 90 7.55 -11.85 14.91
C ASN A 90 6.90 -12.31 13.61
N ASP A 91 7.05 -13.60 13.27
CA ASP A 91 6.32 -14.19 12.14
C ASP A 91 4.80 -14.11 12.37
N VAL A 92 4.37 -14.19 13.64
CA VAL A 92 2.98 -14.00 14.04
C VAL A 92 2.90 -12.85 15.05
N ALA A 93 2.23 -11.77 14.66
CA ALA A 93 1.86 -10.71 15.59
C ALA A 93 0.75 -11.25 16.53
N PRO A 94 0.93 -11.17 17.86
CA PRO A 94 -0.02 -11.73 18.82
C PRO A 94 -1.29 -10.90 18.98
N ASP A 95 -1.22 -9.62 18.58
CA ASP A 95 -2.26 -8.62 18.74
C ASP A 95 -2.62 -8.06 17.36
N ASP A 96 -3.89 -7.69 17.19
CA ASP A 96 -4.39 -6.89 16.07
C ASP A 96 -4.51 -5.42 16.53
N PRO A 97 -3.49 -4.57 16.31
CA PRO A 97 -3.45 -3.20 16.84
C PRO A 97 -4.64 -2.37 16.36
N ASN A 98 -5.08 -1.40 17.17
CA ASN A 98 -6.23 -0.57 16.80
C ASN A 98 -5.97 0.21 15.50
N HIS A 99 -6.88 0.11 14.53
CA HIS A 99 -6.82 0.80 13.25
C HIS A 99 -8.14 1.52 12.92
N SER A 100 -8.90 1.94 13.96
CA SER A 100 -9.99 2.92 13.83
C SER A 100 -9.45 4.33 13.58
N ILE A 101 -10.31 5.25 13.11
CA ILE A 101 -9.88 6.62 12.82
C ILE A 101 -9.36 7.36 14.07
N ALA A 102 -10.06 7.25 15.19
CA ALA A 102 -9.64 7.79 16.47
C ALA A 102 -8.36 7.10 16.96
N GLY A 103 -8.27 5.77 16.90
CA GLY A 103 -7.05 5.06 17.26
C GLY A 103 -5.83 5.54 16.46
N ILE A 104 -6.01 5.73 15.16
CA ILE A 104 -4.97 6.24 14.26
C ILE A 104 -4.66 7.72 14.55
N ASN A 105 -5.63 8.51 15.01
CA ASN A 105 -5.33 9.84 15.54
C ASN A 105 -4.41 9.79 16.76
N MET A 106 -4.64 8.87 17.71
CA MET A 106 -3.72 8.69 18.85
C MET A 106 -2.32 8.31 18.36
N GLN A 107 -2.23 7.40 17.40
CA GLN A 107 -0.96 6.97 16.82
C GLN A 107 -0.17 8.13 16.20
N VAL A 108 -0.85 8.94 15.39
CA VAL A 108 -0.25 10.03 14.61
C VAL A 108 -0.02 11.29 15.44
N TYR A 109 -0.93 11.65 16.34
CA TYR A 109 -0.97 12.94 17.06
C TYR A 109 -0.83 12.84 18.57
N SER A 110 -0.79 11.64 19.15
CA SER A 110 -0.84 11.42 20.60
C SER A 110 -2.12 11.93 21.27
N THR A 111 -3.21 12.02 20.52
CA THR A 111 -4.55 12.34 21.00
C THR A 111 -5.59 11.73 20.06
N TRP A 112 -6.70 11.24 20.59
CA TRP A 112 -7.83 10.78 19.76
C TRP A 112 -8.53 11.94 19.02
N HIS A 113 -8.36 13.18 19.51
CA HIS A 113 -9.09 14.38 19.07
C HIS A 113 -8.14 15.49 18.57
N PRO A 114 -7.41 15.28 17.46
CA PRO A 114 -6.55 16.30 16.90
C PRO A 114 -7.38 17.45 16.35
N ASP A 115 -6.87 18.67 16.52
CA ASP A 115 -7.42 19.90 15.98
C ASP A 115 -6.47 20.54 14.94
N SER A 116 -6.83 21.72 14.44
CA SER A 116 -6.00 22.45 13.46
C SER A 116 -4.60 22.84 13.94
N ALA A 117 -4.34 22.84 15.26
CA ALA A 117 -3.04 23.16 15.84
C ALA A 117 -2.19 21.90 16.08
N SER A 118 -2.81 20.71 16.06
CA SER A 118 -2.16 19.43 16.30
C SER A 118 -1.15 19.12 15.20
N LYS A 119 0.04 18.65 15.59
CA LYS A 119 1.12 18.28 14.68
C LYS A 119 1.34 16.77 14.74
N PRO A 120 1.46 16.09 13.58
CA PRO A 120 1.71 14.66 13.58
C PRO A 120 3.13 14.41 14.12
N ASN A 121 3.22 13.72 15.25
CA ASN A 121 4.48 13.38 15.90
C ASN A 121 4.86 11.91 15.69
N MET A 122 3.91 11.06 15.28
CA MET A 122 4.08 9.62 15.06
C MET A 122 4.60 8.88 16.31
N ARG A 123 4.15 9.26 17.52
CA ARG A 123 4.68 8.71 18.79
C ARG A 123 3.67 7.91 19.62
N GLY A 124 2.44 7.77 19.14
CA GLY A 124 1.36 7.15 19.90
C GLY A 124 1.05 5.69 19.59
N PHE A 125 1.81 5.01 18.71
CA PHE A 125 1.54 3.62 18.34
C PHE A 125 1.67 2.65 19.51
N VAL A 126 2.75 2.77 20.28
CA VAL A 126 2.96 1.96 21.50
C VAL A 126 1.93 2.33 22.58
N THR A 127 1.57 3.62 22.68
CA THR A 127 0.54 4.09 23.62
C THR A 127 -0.83 3.48 23.29
N GLU A 128 -1.26 3.56 22.03
CA GLU A 128 -2.53 2.99 21.58
C GLU A 128 -2.53 1.47 21.80
N GLN A 129 -1.45 0.77 21.44
CA GLN A 129 -1.30 -0.67 21.71
C GLN A 129 -1.45 -1.00 23.20
N SER A 130 -0.80 -0.22 24.06
CA SER A 130 -0.88 -0.38 25.53
C SER A 130 -2.29 -0.16 26.07
N ILE A 131 -3.02 0.82 25.53
CA ILE A 131 -4.40 1.11 25.92
C ILE A 131 -5.34 0.00 25.44
N SER A 132 -5.31 -0.34 24.15
CA SER A 132 -6.22 -1.32 23.53
C SER A 132 -6.09 -2.70 24.19
N PHE A 133 -4.86 -3.13 24.48
CA PHE A 133 -4.60 -4.47 25.06
C PHE A 133 -4.34 -4.45 26.57
N LYS A 134 -4.47 -3.29 27.23
CA LYS A 134 -4.24 -3.12 28.68
C LYS A 134 -2.90 -3.70 29.12
N THR A 135 -1.85 -3.50 28.33
CA THR A 135 -0.52 -4.08 28.54
C THR A 135 0.49 -3.04 29.00
N LEU A 136 1.19 -3.36 30.09
CA LEU A 136 2.39 -2.65 30.55
C LEU A 136 3.69 -3.35 30.12
N ASN A 137 3.57 -4.49 29.44
CA ASN A 137 4.74 -5.19 28.89
C ASN A 137 5.23 -4.46 27.64
N LYS A 138 6.33 -3.74 27.81
CA LYS A 138 7.00 -2.98 26.75
C LYS A 138 7.33 -3.80 25.51
N THR A 139 7.76 -5.05 25.67
CA THR A 139 8.10 -5.92 24.52
C THR A 139 6.87 -6.26 23.70
N ARG A 140 5.75 -6.59 24.35
CA ARG A 140 4.47 -6.84 23.66
C ARG A 140 3.94 -5.55 22.99
N ALA A 141 4.00 -4.42 23.68
CA ALA A 141 3.53 -3.15 23.14
C ALA A 141 4.39 -2.65 21.96
N ALA A 142 5.71 -2.87 22.02
CA ALA A 142 6.64 -2.50 20.96
C ALA A 142 6.49 -3.34 19.69
N GLU A 143 5.73 -4.45 19.71
CA GLU A 143 5.46 -5.20 18.49
C GLU A 143 4.75 -4.36 17.43
N ALA A 144 3.93 -3.39 17.85
CA ALA A 144 3.31 -2.44 16.95
C ALA A 144 4.33 -1.62 16.14
N ILE A 145 5.59 -1.46 16.57
CA ILE A 145 6.60 -0.64 15.88
C ILE A 145 7.86 -1.42 15.46
N ASN A 146 7.96 -2.71 15.79
CA ASN A 146 9.09 -3.53 15.35
C ASN A 146 9.01 -3.79 13.84
N TYR A 147 10.16 -4.06 13.22
CA TYR A 147 10.23 -4.28 11.78
C TYR A 147 10.90 -5.58 11.39
N HIS A 148 10.58 -6.06 10.19
CA HIS A 148 11.18 -7.26 9.60
C HIS A 148 12.50 -6.96 8.89
N LEU A 149 13.44 -7.89 8.98
CA LEU A 149 14.67 -7.92 8.20
C LEU A 149 14.41 -8.51 6.80
N PRO A 150 15.26 -8.21 5.80
CA PRO A 150 15.16 -8.83 4.47
C PRO A 150 15.14 -10.37 4.51
N SER A 151 15.83 -10.99 5.48
CA SER A 151 15.85 -12.44 5.66
C SER A 151 14.55 -13.03 6.24
N GLN A 152 13.68 -12.19 6.80
CA GLN A 152 12.37 -12.57 7.33
C GLN A 152 11.28 -12.43 6.26
N ILE A 153 11.45 -11.51 5.30
CA ILE A 153 10.54 -11.32 4.17
C ILE A 153 11.25 -11.54 2.81
N PRO A 154 11.88 -12.71 2.58
CA PRO A 154 12.72 -12.93 1.40
C PRO A 154 11.98 -12.81 0.06
N VAL A 155 10.69 -13.16 -0.02
CA VAL A 155 9.86 -13.02 -1.22
C VAL A 155 9.66 -11.54 -1.55
N PHE A 156 9.17 -10.75 -0.60
CA PHE A 156 8.97 -9.31 -0.79
C PHE A 156 10.30 -8.59 -1.05
N ALA A 157 11.36 -8.94 -0.31
CA ALA A 157 12.69 -8.37 -0.52
C ALA A 157 13.23 -8.65 -1.93
N SER A 158 13.05 -9.88 -2.44
CA SER A 158 13.42 -10.25 -3.81
C SER A 158 12.61 -9.49 -4.87
N LEU A 159 11.31 -9.27 -4.63
CA LEU A 159 10.50 -8.43 -5.51
C LEU A 159 10.98 -6.98 -5.51
N ALA A 160 11.29 -6.40 -4.34
CA ALA A 160 11.84 -5.04 -4.24
C ALA A 160 13.18 -4.91 -4.97
N GLU A 161 14.05 -5.93 -4.89
CA GLU A 161 15.35 -5.94 -5.59
C GLU A 161 15.18 -6.01 -7.11
N ASN A 162 14.12 -6.66 -7.59
CA ASN A 162 13.92 -6.92 -9.01
C ASN A 162 12.95 -5.97 -9.69
N TYR A 163 12.20 -5.15 -8.96
CA TYR A 163 11.13 -4.29 -9.48
C TYR A 163 11.14 -2.90 -8.81
N VAL A 164 9.98 -2.23 -8.78
CA VAL A 164 9.86 -0.88 -8.23
C VAL A 164 9.08 -0.90 -6.92
N LEU A 165 9.74 -0.50 -5.83
CA LEU A 165 9.14 -0.30 -4.51
C LEU A 165 8.83 1.18 -4.30
N PHE A 166 7.65 1.48 -3.80
CA PHE A 166 7.24 2.84 -3.41
C PHE A 166 7.44 3.01 -1.91
N ASP A 167 8.20 4.02 -1.49
CA ASP A 167 8.37 4.35 -0.07
C ASP A 167 7.51 5.54 0.38
N ARG A 168 6.67 6.07 -0.51
CA ARG A 168 5.71 7.16 -0.24
C ARG A 168 4.31 6.84 -0.77
N TRP A 169 3.87 5.60 -0.58
CA TRP A 169 2.49 5.19 -0.82
C TRP A 169 1.71 5.15 0.48
N PHE A 170 0.67 5.98 0.59
CA PHE A 170 -0.12 6.13 1.80
C PHE A 170 -1.49 5.49 1.64
N ALA A 171 -2.04 4.93 2.73
CA ALA A 171 -3.43 4.56 2.76
C ALA A 171 -4.31 5.79 2.45
N SER A 172 -5.45 5.62 1.78
CA SER A 172 -6.30 6.76 1.41
C SER A 172 -7.04 7.35 2.60
N VAL A 173 -7.32 6.52 3.61
CA VAL A 173 -8.03 6.87 4.82
C VAL A 173 -7.18 6.42 6.02
N PRO A 174 -7.04 7.23 7.09
CA PRO A 174 -6.47 6.80 8.35
C PRO A 174 -7.50 5.95 9.11
N GLY A 175 -7.93 4.85 8.54
CA GLY A 175 -8.99 3.99 9.04
C GLY A 175 -8.83 2.56 8.55
N PRO A 176 -9.80 1.68 8.82
CA PRO A 176 -9.64 0.25 8.65
C PRO A 176 -9.74 -0.20 7.19
N THR A 177 -9.62 -1.52 6.98
CA THR A 177 -9.64 -2.23 5.69
C THR A 177 -10.68 -1.71 4.69
N ASN A 178 -11.98 -1.78 5.02
CA ASN A 178 -13.04 -1.64 4.03
C ASN A 178 -13.14 -0.24 3.42
N PRO A 179 -13.06 0.86 4.20
CA PRO A 179 -12.91 2.20 3.65
C PRO A 179 -11.74 2.31 2.65
N ASN A 180 -10.56 1.78 3.00
CA ASN A 180 -9.40 1.86 2.10
C ASN A 180 -9.57 1.03 0.82
N ARG A 181 -10.18 -0.16 0.90
CA ARG A 181 -10.54 -0.98 -0.28
C ARG A 181 -11.61 -0.34 -1.15
N ALA A 182 -12.56 0.41 -0.58
CA ALA A 182 -13.48 1.24 -1.36
C ALA A 182 -12.77 2.41 -2.04
N TYR A 183 -11.80 3.07 -1.39
CA TYR A 183 -10.97 4.08 -2.04
C TYR A 183 -10.12 3.51 -3.18
N LEU A 184 -9.57 2.30 -3.02
CA LEU A 184 -8.85 1.58 -4.08
C LEU A 184 -9.71 1.32 -5.32
N THR A 185 -11.02 1.11 -5.15
CA THR A 185 -11.92 0.64 -6.22
C THR A 185 -12.95 1.69 -6.67
N SER A 186 -13.15 2.79 -5.95
CA SER A 186 -14.07 3.87 -6.36
C SER A 186 -13.59 5.29 -6.05
N GLY A 187 -12.47 5.46 -5.34
CA GLY A 187 -11.94 6.78 -5.01
C GLY A 187 -12.66 7.50 -3.87
N THR A 188 -13.64 6.84 -3.24
CA THR A 188 -14.31 7.25 -2.00
C THR A 188 -14.81 6.01 -1.25
N SER A 189 -15.11 6.16 0.04
CA SER A 189 -15.85 5.17 0.83
C SER A 189 -17.31 5.56 1.04
N ALA A 190 -17.85 6.58 0.36
CA ALA A 190 -19.20 7.10 0.55
C ALA A 190 -19.48 7.51 2.01
N GLY A 191 -18.49 8.14 2.66
CA GLY A 191 -18.56 8.55 4.06
C GLY A 191 -18.43 7.43 5.09
N HIS A 192 -18.18 6.19 4.67
CA HIS A 192 -17.95 5.08 5.59
C HIS A 192 -16.50 5.12 6.14
N GLY A 193 -16.36 5.24 7.45
CA GLY A 193 -15.06 5.27 8.15
C GLY A 193 -14.75 4.03 8.99
N SER A 194 -15.62 3.02 8.97
CA SER A 194 -15.47 1.75 9.68
C SER A 194 -15.77 0.56 8.78
N ASN A 195 -15.38 -0.66 9.19
CA ASN A 195 -15.79 -1.92 8.57
C ASN A 195 -17.26 -2.25 8.93
N ASP A 196 -18.21 -1.47 8.41
CA ASP A 196 -19.63 -1.63 8.72
C ASP A 196 -20.39 -2.52 7.72
N GLN A 197 -21.67 -2.76 8.01
CA GLN A 197 -22.51 -3.70 7.28
C GLN A 197 -22.69 -3.35 5.79
N ALA A 198 -22.52 -2.09 5.38
CA ALA A 198 -22.74 -1.70 3.98
C ALA A 198 -21.80 -2.44 3.01
N PHE A 199 -20.59 -2.77 3.47
CA PHE A 199 -19.61 -3.57 2.72
C PHE A 199 -20.01 -5.04 2.55
N ASP A 200 -20.92 -5.54 3.40
CA ASP A 200 -21.35 -6.94 3.39
C ASP A 200 -22.58 -7.20 2.52
N ILE A 201 -23.32 -6.15 2.17
CA ILE A 201 -24.66 -6.26 1.58
C ILE A 201 -24.81 -5.54 0.23
N TYR A 202 -23.71 -5.32 -0.49
CA TYR A 202 -23.70 -4.53 -1.73
C TYR A 202 -24.26 -3.12 -1.51
N GLY A 203 -23.93 -2.51 -0.36
CA GLY A 203 -24.56 -1.29 0.13
C GLY A 203 -23.97 0.01 -0.40
N LEU A 204 -22.81 -0.02 -1.06
CA LEU A 204 -22.16 1.19 -1.55
C LEU A 204 -22.83 1.69 -2.85
N PRO A 205 -23.36 2.92 -2.87
CA PRO A 205 -24.14 3.44 -4.00
C PRO A 205 -23.30 4.06 -5.11
N GLN A 206 -22.04 4.40 -4.85
CA GLN A 206 -21.17 5.09 -5.80
C GLN A 206 -20.71 4.17 -6.93
N LYS A 207 -20.41 4.78 -8.08
CA LYS A 207 -19.81 4.10 -9.22
C LYS A 207 -18.38 3.64 -8.87
N SER A 208 -18.08 2.39 -9.15
CA SER A 208 -16.75 1.80 -8.97
C SER A 208 -16.01 1.62 -10.29
N ILE A 209 -14.73 1.26 -10.20
CA ILE A 209 -13.91 0.86 -11.35
C ILE A 209 -14.55 -0.33 -12.08
N PHE A 210 -15.15 -1.27 -11.36
CA PHE A 210 -15.80 -2.44 -11.94
C PHE A 210 -16.96 -2.06 -12.89
N GLU A 211 -17.77 -1.08 -12.47
CA GLU A 211 -18.83 -0.52 -13.30
C GLU A 211 -18.27 0.21 -14.53
N GLN A 212 -17.28 1.11 -14.34
CA GLN A 212 -16.66 1.82 -15.46
C GLN A 212 -16.03 0.88 -16.50
N LEU A 213 -15.35 -0.17 -16.04
CA LEU A 213 -14.74 -1.17 -16.93
C LEU A 213 -15.82 -1.89 -17.75
N SER A 214 -16.92 -2.30 -17.12
CA SER A 214 -18.05 -2.91 -17.81
C SER A 214 -18.71 -1.98 -18.84
N GLU A 215 -18.91 -0.70 -18.51
CA GLU A 215 -19.46 0.29 -19.44
C GLU A 215 -18.57 0.51 -20.67
N LYS A 216 -17.25 0.36 -20.52
CA LYS A 216 -16.27 0.50 -21.61
C LYS A 216 -15.97 -0.83 -22.31
N GLY A 217 -16.60 -1.94 -21.90
CA GLY A 217 -16.36 -3.27 -22.46
C GLY A 217 -14.96 -3.81 -22.17
N ILE A 218 -14.32 -3.36 -21.10
CA ILE A 218 -13.02 -3.86 -20.64
C ILE A 218 -13.26 -5.03 -19.69
N SER A 219 -12.68 -6.18 -20.01
CA SER A 219 -12.90 -7.39 -19.21
C SER A 219 -12.27 -7.25 -17.82
N TRP A 220 -12.99 -7.68 -16.79
CA TRP A 220 -12.50 -7.70 -15.43
C TRP A 220 -13.00 -8.92 -14.66
N MET A 221 -12.25 -9.33 -13.64
CA MET A 221 -12.66 -10.37 -12.71
C MET A 221 -12.09 -10.05 -11.33
N ASN A 222 -12.92 -10.21 -10.30
CA ASN A 222 -12.50 -10.25 -8.92
C ASN A 222 -12.35 -11.71 -8.49
N TYR A 223 -11.11 -12.15 -8.33
CA TYR A 223 -10.79 -13.45 -7.74
C TYR A 223 -10.69 -13.32 -6.23
N GLN A 224 -11.19 -14.31 -5.52
CA GLN A 224 -11.18 -14.29 -4.07
C GLN A 224 -10.87 -15.67 -3.49
N ASN A 225 -10.15 -15.67 -2.38
CA ASN A 225 -9.90 -16.85 -1.59
C ASN A 225 -10.81 -16.90 -0.36
N SER A 226 -12.12 -16.87 -0.58
CA SER A 226 -13.08 -17.10 0.50
C SER A 226 -13.08 -18.59 0.83
N THR A 227 -12.51 -18.94 1.97
CA THR A 227 -12.61 -20.28 2.56
C THR A 227 -14.02 -20.63 3.03
N LEU A 228 -14.99 -19.69 3.06
CA LEU A 228 -16.30 -19.89 3.73
C LEU A 228 -17.57 -19.45 2.96
N GLY A 229 -17.46 -18.86 1.78
CA GLY A 229 -18.59 -18.40 0.94
C GLY A 229 -19.02 -16.96 1.19
N PRO A 230 -19.93 -16.39 0.35
CA PRO A 230 -20.42 -15.01 0.52
C PRO A 230 -21.09 -14.81 1.89
N GLY A 231 -20.69 -13.75 2.61
CA GLY A 231 -21.24 -13.43 3.93
C GLY A 231 -20.73 -14.27 5.11
N GLN A 232 -19.71 -15.12 4.91
CA GLN A 232 -19.06 -15.89 5.98
C GLN A 232 -17.54 -15.65 6.06
N GLY A 233 -17.05 -14.65 5.34
CA GLY A 233 -15.67 -14.19 5.33
C GLY A 233 -15.60 -12.78 4.72
N PHE A 234 -14.38 -12.30 4.49
CA PHE A 234 -14.16 -11.02 3.82
C PHE A 234 -14.80 -11.01 2.43
N ASN A 235 -15.79 -10.13 2.21
CA ASN A 235 -16.48 -10.03 0.93
C ASN A 235 -15.50 -9.57 -0.16
N PRO A 236 -15.59 -10.12 -1.40
CA PRO A 236 -14.80 -9.61 -2.52
C PRO A 236 -15.13 -8.13 -2.76
N ASP A 237 -14.13 -7.30 -3.08
CA ASP A 237 -14.30 -5.84 -3.11
C ASP A 237 -15.33 -5.39 -4.16
N ALA A 238 -15.48 -6.15 -5.26
CA ALA A 238 -16.54 -5.92 -6.25
C ALA A 238 -17.95 -6.04 -5.65
N ALA A 239 -18.14 -6.86 -4.61
CA ALA A 239 -19.41 -7.05 -3.91
C ALA A 239 -19.76 -5.95 -2.91
N PHE A 240 -18.94 -4.90 -2.77
CA PHE A 240 -19.32 -3.74 -1.96
C PHE A 240 -20.44 -2.92 -2.62
N TYR A 241 -20.56 -2.96 -3.94
CA TYR A 241 -21.34 -1.99 -4.70
C TYR A 241 -22.73 -2.48 -5.09
N THR A 242 -23.74 -1.63 -4.93
CA THR A 242 -25.13 -1.92 -5.33
C THR A 242 -25.23 -2.25 -6.83
N TRP A 243 -24.43 -1.59 -7.66
CA TRP A 243 -24.38 -1.84 -9.10
C TRP A 243 -23.99 -3.29 -9.41
N THR A 244 -23.02 -3.88 -8.70
CA THR A 244 -22.56 -5.26 -8.95
C THR A 244 -23.66 -6.28 -8.71
N ASN A 245 -24.50 -6.04 -7.70
CA ASN A 245 -25.65 -6.90 -7.41
C ASN A 245 -26.77 -6.74 -8.45
N THR A 246 -27.14 -5.50 -8.75
CA THR A 246 -28.27 -5.18 -9.63
C THR A 246 -27.99 -5.48 -11.10
N SER A 247 -26.75 -5.30 -11.55
CA SER A 247 -26.30 -5.68 -12.91
C SER A 247 -26.02 -7.17 -13.06
N ARG A 248 -26.06 -7.95 -11.96
CA ARG A 248 -25.77 -9.39 -11.90
C ARG A 248 -24.33 -9.77 -12.25
N THR A 249 -23.41 -8.81 -12.35
CA THR A 249 -21.99 -9.10 -12.58
C THR A 249 -21.34 -9.88 -11.44
N LYS A 250 -21.91 -9.85 -10.23
CA LYS A 250 -21.52 -10.76 -9.13
C LYS A 250 -21.54 -12.25 -9.51
N ASP A 251 -22.37 -12.66 -10.47
CA ASP A 251 -22.50 -14.05 -10.89
C ASP A 251 -21.49 -14.45 -11.99
N THR A 252 -20.87 -13.47 -12.66
CA THR A 252 -20.00 -13.68 -13.83
C THR A 252 -18.58 -13.16 -13.67
N ASN A 253 -18.37 -12.17 -12.79
CA ASN A 253 -17.12 -11.43 -12.63
C ASN A 253 -16.54 -11.57 -11.21
N ILE A 254 -17.08 -12.47 -10.40
CA ILE A 254 -16.50 -12.88 -9.12
C ILE A 254 -16.24 -14.39 -9.18
N ALA A 255 -15.01 -14.78 -8.91
CA ALA A 255 -14.57 -16.17 -9.06
C ALA A 255 -13.69 -16.63 -7.89
N PRO A 256 -13.63 -17.95 -7.62
CA PRO A 256 -12.67 -18.50 -6.67
C PRO A 256 -11.23 -18.31 -7.17
N LEU A 257 -10.28 -18.18 -6.24
CA LEU A 257 -8.87 -18.01 -6.54
C LEU A 257 -8.28 -19.16 -7.38
N THR A 258 -8.80 -20.39 -7.28
CA THR A 258 -8.37 -21.50 -8.14
C THR A 258 -8.51 -21.18 -9.63
N LYS A 259 -9.56 -20.43 -10.02
CA LYS A 259 -9.76 -19.99 -11.39
C LYS A 259 -8.71 -18.98 -11.84
N PHE A 260 -8.17 -18.15 -10.95
CA PHE A 260 -7.07 -17.24 -11.31
C PHE A 260 -5.85 -18.02 -11.81
N TYR A 261 -5.48 -19.10 -11.11
CA TYR A 261 -4.33 -19.92 -11.50
C TYR A 261 -4.56 -20.63 -12.85
N GLU A 262 -5.80 -21.09 -13.12
CA GLU A 262 -6.19 -21.65 -14.41
C GLU A 262 -6.11 -20.60 -15.54
N ASP A 263 -6.69 -19.42 -15.32
CA ASP A 263 -6.72 -18.33 -16.28
C ASP A 263 -5.29 -17.82 -16.57
N ALA A 264 -4.45 -17.66 -15.54
CA ALA A 264 -3.04 -17.28 -15.68
C ALA A 264 -2.26 -18.30 -16.52
N LYS A 265 -2.43 -19.60 -16.22
CA LYS A 265 -1.76 -20.69 -16.94
C LYS A 265 -2.16 -20.74 -18.42
N ASN A 266 -3.43 -20.51 -18.73
CA ASN A 266 -3.94 -20.59 -20.09
C ASN A 266 -3.73 -19.30 -20.90
N GLY A 267 -3.39 -18.19 -20.23
CA GLY A 267 -3.31 -16.87 -20.88
C GLY A 267 -4.68 -16.22 -21.09
N ASP A 268 -5.63 -16.55 -20.22
CA ASP A 268 -7.03 -16.11 -20.26
C ASP A 268 -7.35 -15.06 -19.19
N LEU A 269 -6.34 -14.44 -18.54
CA LEU A 269 -6.60 -13.40 -17.56
C LEU A 269 -7.35 -12.23 -18.22
N PRO A 270 -8.34 -11.65 -17.52
CA PRO A 270 -9.02 -10.45 -17.98
C PRO A 270 -8.05 -9.26 -18.01
N GLN A 271 -8.46 -8.18 -18.70
CA GLN A 271 -7.67 -6.96 -18.76
C GLN A 271 -7.46 -6.34 -17.37
N PHE A 272 -8.45 -6.44 -16.48
CA PHE A 272 -8.33 -6.03 -15.08
C PHE A 272 -8.59 -7.20 -14.13
N THR A 273 -7.55 -7.67 -13.46
CA THR A 273 -7.62 -8.74 -12.48
C THR A 273 -7.51 -8.15 -11.09
N TRP A 274 -8.53 -8.35 -10.25
CA TRP A 274 -8.52 -7.98 -8.84
C TRP A 274 -8.44 -9.23 -7.98
N ILE A 275 -7.54 -9.27 -7.01
CA ILE A 275 -7.31 -10.45 -6.14
C ILE A 275 -7.48 -10.05 -4.69
N ASN A 276 -8.46 -10.66 -4.03
CA ASN A 276 -8.62 -10.62 -2.59
C ASN A 276 -7.91 -11.84 -1.95
N PRO A 277 -7.08 -11.65 -0.90
CA PRO A 277 -6.59 -12.76 -0.09
C PRO A 277 -7.75 -13.42 0.68
N GLU A 278 -7.45 -14.55 1.32
CA GLU A 278 -8.29 -15.06 2.42
C GLU A 278 -8.23 -14.06 3.57
N CYS A 279 -9.25 -14.01 4.41
CA CYS A 279 -9.16 -13.33 5.71
C CYS A 279 -9.54 -14.33 6.80
N CYS A 280 -8.91 -14.32 7.98
CA CYS A 280 -7.87 -13.39 8.45
C CYS A 280 -6.76 -14.11 9.23
N SER A 281 -6.60 -15.41 9.03
CA SER A 281 -5.72 -16.24 9.88
C SER A 281 -4.74 -17.11 9.11
N TYR A 282 -4.72 -16.99 7.79
CA TYR A 282 -3.84 -17.79 6.95
C TYR A 282 -2.86 -16.95 6.15
N GLN A 283 -3.31 -16.21 5.12
CA GLN A 283 -2.40 -15.71 4.07
C GLN A 283 -2.54 -14.21 3.73
N SER A 284 -3.41 -13.46 4.41
CA SER A 284 -3.55 -12.01 4.15
C SER A 284 -2.48 -11.14 4.79
N TYR A 285 -1.71 -11.68 5.75
CA TYR A 285 -0.93 -10.94 6.74
C TYR A 285 -1.73 -10.26 7.86
N HIS A 286 -3.06 -10.18 7.80
CA HIS A 286 -3.86 -9.66 8.93
C HIS A 286 -3.52 -10.46 10.20
N PRO A 287 -3.17 -9.85 11.34
CA PRO A 287 -2.90 -10.59 12.57
C PRO A 287 -4.11 -11.48 12.97
N PRO A 288 -3.92 -12.75 13.36
CA PRO A 288 -2.65 -13.42 13.65
C PRO A 288 -2.10 -14.26 12.48
N SER A 289 -2.42 -13.95 11.22
CA SER A 289 -1.85 -14.63 10.04
C SER A 289 -0.32 -14.54 10.04
N PRO A 290 0.40 -15.67 9.80
CA PRO A 290 1.86 -15.65 9.70
C PRO A 290 2.36 -14.84 8.51
N ILE A 291 3.49 -14.14 8.70
CA ILE A 291 4.21 -13.46 7.61
C ILE A 291 4.68 -14.48 6.56
N SER A 292 5.22 -15.60 7.00
CA SER A 292 5.66 -16.69 6.14
C SER A 292 4.58 -17.20 5.16
N MET A 293 3.32 -17.22 5.59
CA MET A 293 2.19 -17.66 4.76
C MET A 293 1.73 -16.59 3.77
N GLY A 294 1.74 -15.31 4.16
CA GLY A 294 1.49 -14.22 3.21
C GLY A 294 2.60 -14.08 2.16
N GLU A 295 3.85 -14.36 2.53
CA GLU A 295 4.99 -14.44 1.61
C GLU A 295 4.78 -15.56 0.59
N LEU A 296 4.34 -16.74 1.05
CA LEU A 296 3.99 -17.86 0.17
C LEU A 296 2.89 -17.48 -0.83
N PHE A 297 1.85 -16.79 -0.36
CA PHE A 297 0.75 -16.37 -1.22
C PHE A 297 1.20 -15.37 -2.30
N ILE A 298 2.03 -14.38 -1.94
CA ILE A 298 2.62 -13.46 -2.92
C ILE A 298 3.47 -14.24 -3.94
N LYS A 299 4.28 -15.21 -3.48
CA LYS A 299 5.08 -16.06 -4.34
C LYS A 299 4.22 -16.83 -5.35
N ASP A 300 3.17 -17.50 -4.89
CA ASP A 300 2.27 -18.27 -5.75
C ASP A 300 1.59 -17.39 -6.82
N ILE A 301 1.10 -16.20 -6.44
CA ILE A 301 0.52 -15.24 -7.39
C ILE A 301 1.56 -14.77 -8.39
N TYR A 302 2.73 -14.35 -7.93
CA TYR A 302 3.80 -13.88 -8.79
C TYR A 302 4.25 -14.95 -9.80
N GLU A 303 4.52 -16.17 -9.33
CA GLU A 303 5.03 -17.25 -10.19
C GLU A 303 3.97 -17.71 -11.20
N ALA A 304 2.68 -17.69 -10.84
CA ALA A 304 1.59 -17.92 -11.78
C ALA A 304 1.54 -16.87 -12.89
N LEU A 305 1.66 -15.58 -12.55
CA LEU A 305 1.73 -14.50 -13.53
C LEU A 305 3.00 -14.59 -14.39
N ARG A 306 4.13 -14.93 -13.77
CA ARG A 306 5.44 -15.00 -14.41
C ARG A 306 5.55 -16.15 -15.40
N ALA A 307 4.84 -17.24 -15.15
CA ALA A 307 4.70 -18.39 -16.05
C ALA A 307 3.62 -18.21 -17.12
N SER A 308 2.73 -17.21 -16.95
CA SER A 308 1.63 -16.95 -17.89
C SER A 308 2.14 -16.56 -19.29
N PRO A 309 1.47 -17.01 -20.37
CA PRO A 309 1.69 -16.48 -21.72
C PRO A 309 1.49 -14.95 -21.83
N GLN A 310 0.75 -14.36 -20.90
CA GLN A 310 0.45 -12.93 -20.87
C GLN A 310 1.48 -12.08 -20.10
N TRP A 311 2.49 -12.66 -19.45
CA TRP A 311 3.49 -11.96 -18.61
C TRP A 311 4.06 -10.69 -19.26
N ASP A 312 4.39 -10.79 -20.55
CA ASP A 312 4.99 -9.69 -21.32
C ASP A 312 4.07 -8.48 -21.49
N SER A 313 2.78 -8.59 -21.18
CA SER A 313 1.80 -7.50 -21.23
C SER A 313 1.13 -7.23 -19.89
N THR A 314 1.67 -7.78 -18.80
CA THR A 314 1.12 -7.65 -17.44
C THR A 314 1.82 -6.54 -16.65
N LEU A 315 1.01 -5.75 -15.96
CA LEU A 315 1.40 -4.85 -14.88
C LEU A 315 0.78 -5.38 -13.59
N PHE A 316 1.61 -5.92 -12.70
CA PHE A 316 1.17 -6.40 -11.40
C PHE A 316 1.44 -5.34 -10.33
N VAL A 317 0.38 -4.95 -9.62
CA VAL A 317 0.43 -4.04 -8.48
C VAL A 317 0.16 -4.85 -7.23
N LEU A 318 1.16 -4.93 -6.36
CA LEU A 318 1.02 -5.49 -5.01
C LEU A 318 0.97 -4.32 -4.04
N THR A 319 -0.12 -4.20 -3.29
CA THR A 319 -0.28 -3.18 -2.24
C THR A 319 -0.90 -3.82 -1.00
N PHE A 320 -0.95 -3.05 0.07
CA PHE A 320 -1.74 -3.33 1.24
C PHE A 320 -2.89 -2.31 1.29
N ASP A 321 -3.96 -2.65 1.99
CA ASP A 321 -5.10 -1.77 2.21
C ASP A 321 -4.86 -0.71 3.28
N GLU A 322 -4.24 -1.04 4.41
CA GLU A 322 -3.87 -0.09 5.46
C GLU A 322 -2.76 -0.66 6.37
N HIS A 323 -2.42 0.06 7.44
CA HIS A 323 -1.24 -0.22 8.25
C HIS A 323 -1.49 -1.17 9.43
N GLY A 324 -2.72 -1.52 9.76
CA GLY A 324 -3.10 -2.44 10.83
C GLY A 324 -2.84 -1.91 12.22
N GLY A 325 -2.71 -0.58 12.37
CA GLY A 325 -2.21 0.04 13.60
C GLY A 325 -0.71 -0.18 13.85
N PHE A 326 0.02 -0.80 12.91
CA PHE A 326 1.48 -0.89 12.95
C PHE A 326 2.15 0.44 12.59
N GLY A 327 3.24 0.75 13.28
CA GLY A 327 3.87 2.06 13.29
C GLY A 327 4.70 2.37 12.06
N ASP A 328 4.54 3.61 11.59
CA ASP A 328 5.41 4.22 10.61
C ASP A 328 5.86 5.60 11.10
N HIS A 329 7.11 5.96 10.82
CA HIS A 329 7.70 7.19 11.30
C HIS A 329 7.34 8.42 10.43
N VAL A 330 6.80 8.21 9.22
CA VAL A 330 6.50 9.29 8.29
C VAL A 330 5.05 9.77 8.47
N ALA A 331 4.92 11.04 8.77
CA ALA A 331 3.61 11.68 8.90
C ALA A 331 2.79 11.60 7.60
N PRO A 332 1.49 11.29 7.70
CA PRO A 332 0.61 11.22 6.54
C PRO A 332 0.33 12.62 5.95
N PRO A 333 0.17 12.74 4.62
CA PRO A 333 -0.21 13.99 3.96
C PRO A 333 -1.56 14.56 4.41
N MET A 334 -1.61 15.88 4.54
CA MET A 334 -2.79 16.69 4.91
C MET A 334 -3.30 17.50 3.72
N ASN A 335 -4.51 18.05 3.83
CA ASN A 335 -5.13 18.97 2.87
C ASN A 335 -5.27 18.34 1.47
N VAL A 336 -5.63 17.06 1.43
CA VAL A 336 -5.82 16.30 0.20
C VAL A 336 -7.33 16.30 -0.15
N PRO A 337 -7.77 16.45 -1.42
CA PRO A 337 -9.20 16.62 -1.76
C PRO A 337 -10.07 15.41 -1.40
N ALA A 338 -11.12 15.54 -0.60
CA ALA A 338 -11.95 14.38 -0.19
C ALA A 338 -12.49 13.58 -1.39
N GLY A 339 -12.87 12.32 -1.14
CA GLY A 339 -13.50 11.48 -2.17
C GLY A 339 -14.92 11.95 -2.53
N ASP A 340 -15.62 12.53 -1.56
CA ASP A 340 -16.95 13.14 -1.67
C ASP A 340 -17.16 14.14 -0.51
N ASP A 341 -18.35 14.71 -0.41
CA ASP A 341 -18.72 15.70 0.61
C ASP A 341 -19.28 15.07 1.91
N ILE A 342 -19.07 13.77 2.15
CA ILE A 342 -19.65 13.04 3.28
C ILE A 342 -18.61 12.84 4.39
N THR A 343 -18.93 13.30 5.59
CA THR A 343 -18.09 13.12 6.79
C THR A 343 -18.45 11.84 7.54
N TYR A 344 -17.48 11.27 8.27
CA TYR A 344 -17.70 10.17 9.19
C TYR A 344 -17.55 10.62 10.64
N THR A 345 -18.34 10.06 11.57
CA THR A 345 -18.17 10.32 13.01
C THR A 345 -18.14 9.02 13.79
N GLU A 346 -17.10 8.82 14.61
CA GLU A 346 -17.01 7.73 15.57
C GLU A 346 -16.82 8.22 17.00
N LYS A 347 -17.04 7.32 17.96
CA LYS A 347 -16.70 7.55 19.36
C LYS A 347 -15.30 7.02 19.64
N ALA A 348 -14.42 7.92 20.10
CA ALA A 348 -13.12 7.54 20.61
C ALA A 348 -13.24 6.74 21.94
N PRO A 349 -12.16 6.07 22.39
CA PRO A 349 -12.18 5.31 23.64
C PRO A 349 -12.54 6.09 24.91
N ASP A 350 -12.34 7.42 24.93
CA ASP A 350 -12.78 8.30 26.03
C ASP A 350 -14.28 8.64 25.99
N GLY A 351 -15.01 8.14 24.99
CA GLY A 351 -16.45 8.36 24.81
C GLY A 351 -16.81 9.66 24.08
N GLN A 352 -15.83 10.49 23.71
CA GLN A 352 -16.07 11.69 22.93
C GLN A 352 -16.15 11.38 21.43
N ASN A 353 -16.92 12.17 20.69
CA ASN A 353 -17.04 12.01 19.25
C ASN A 353 -15.88 12.70 18.53
N TYR A 354 -15.38 12.06 17.48
CA TYR A 354 -14.48 12.66 16.50
C TYR A 354 -15.11 12.58 15.11
N THR A 355 -15.10 13.69 14.36
CA THR A 355 -15.61 13.75 12.99
C THR A 355 -14.44 13.88 12.03
N PHE A 356 -14.39 12.99 11.04
CA PHE A 356 -13.40 12.95 9.99
C PHE A 356 -14.01 13.36 8.65
N ASP A 357 -13.33 14.26 7.94
CA ASP A 357 -13.78 14.88 6.69
C ASP A 357 -13.08 14.33 5.45
N PHE A 358 -12.26 13.26 5.60
CA PHE A 358 -11.52 12.63 4.52
C PHE A 358 -10.50 13.54 3.82
N THR A 359 -10.06 14.64 4.43
CA THR A 359 -9.06 15.57 3.86
C THR A 359 -7.61 15.25 4.22
N ARG A 360 -7.36 14.08 4.82
CA ARG A 360 -6.05 13.57 5.23
C ARG A 360 -5.90 12.12 4.81
N LEU A 361 -4.68 11.72 4.41
CA LEU A 361 -4.36 10.33 4.11
C LEU A 361 -4.08 9.50 5.39
N GLY A 362 -4.10 8.19 5.24
CA GLY A 362 -3.64 7.23 6.24
C GLY A 362 -2.12 7.04 6.23
N VAL A 363 -1.65 6.09 7.03
CA VAL A 363 -0.22 5.78 7.21
C VAL A 363 0.35 5.11 5.94
N ARG A 364 1.68 5.15 5.77
CA ARG A 364 2.33 4.48 4.64
C ARG A 364 2.12 2.97 4.66
N VAL A 365 1.95 2.40 3.48
CA VAL A 365 1.83 0.97 3.24
C VAL A 365 2.86 0.51 2.21
N PRO A 366 3.33 -0.75 2.26
CA PRO A 366 4.19 -1.29 1.21
C PRO A 366 3.45 -1.34 -0.13
N THR A 367 4.12 -0.91 -1.21
CA THR A 367 3.56 -1.06 -2.56
C THR A 367 4.66 -1.33 -3.56
N LEU A 368 4.44 -2.34 -4.41
CA LEU A 368 5.33 -2.73 -5.51
C LEU A 368 4.58 -2.65 -6.84
N VAL A 369 5.28 -2.18 -7.86
CA VAL A 369 4.86 -2.34 -9.26
C VAL A 369 5.83 -3.29 -9.96
N ILE A 370 5.28 -4.36 -10.50
CA ILE A 370 5.98 -5.54 -11.01
C ILE A 370 5.60 -5.74 -12.47
N SER A 371 6.58 -5.70 -13.37
CA SER A 371 6.38 -5.87 -14.81
C SER A 371 7.73 -6.07 -15.50
N PRO A 372 7.81 -6.77 -16.64
CA PRO A 372 9.03 -6.74 -17.45
C PRO A 372 9.33 -5.37 -18.04
N TRP A 373 8.41 -4.40 -17.93
CA TRP A 373 8.58 -3.04 -18.44
C TRP A 373 9.03 -2.03 -17.39
N VAL A 374 9.26 -2.41 -16.13
CA VAL A 374 9.80 -1.48 -15.11
C VAL A 374 11.25 -1.80 -14.78
N LYS A 375 12.00 -0.79 -14.32
CA LYS A 375 13.37 -0.99 -13.82
C LYS A 375 13.37 -1.91 -12.59
N GLY A 376 14.49 -2.60 -12.38
CA GLY A 376 14.69 -3.41 -11.18
C GLY A 376 15.46 -2.64 -10.13
N GLY A 377 15.13 -2.87 -8.85
CA GLY A 377 15.82 -2.33 -7.70
C GLY A 377 15.66 -0.81 -7.57
N VAL A 378 14.51 -0.28 -7.99
CA VAL A 378 14.23 1.15 -7.95
C VAL A 378 13.28 1.46 -6.80
N ILE A 379 13.66 2.47 -6.01
CA ILE A 379 12.78 3.07 -5.01
C ILE A 379 12.14 4.31 -5.62
N GLU A 380 10.83 4.29 -5.81
CA GLU A 380 10.05 5.45 -6.24
C GLU A 380 9.67 6.28 -5.02
N THR A 381 10.26 7.47 -4.94
CA THR A 381 10.24 8.32 -3.74
C THR A 381 9.35 9.54 -3.87
N LYS A 382 8.76 9.79 -5.04
CA LYS A 382 8.01 11.02 -5.26
C LYS A 382 6.93 10.87 -6.34
N GLY A 383 5.68 11.11 -5.93
CA GLY A 383 4.57 11.26 -6.86
C GLY A 383 4.71 12.52 -7.75
N ARG A 384 4.06 12.50 -8.91
CA ARG A 384 4.04 13.63 -9.85
C ARG A 384 2.93 14.65 -9.60
N ASN A 385 2.01 14.35 -8.68
CA ASN A 385 0.96 15.27 -8.27
C ASN A 385 1.48 16.42 -7.40
N ASN A 386 0.61 17.39 -7.13
CA ASN A 386 0.90 18.56 -6.28
C ASN A 386 1.18 18.19 -4.81
N GLY A 387 0.99 16.93 -4.40
CA GLY A 387 1.35 16.40 -3.08
C GLY A 387 2.69 15.68 -3.02
N GLY A 388 3.29 15.31 -4.17
CA GLY A 388 4.53 14.54 -4.21
C GLY A 388 4.43 13.12 -3.64
N VAL A 389 3.23 12.52 -3.61
CA VAL A 389 2.95 11.23 -2.96
C VAL A 389 2.06 10.34 -3.80
N TYR A 390 2.00 9.07 -3.42
CA TYR A 390 1.04 8.09 -3.92
C TYR A 390 0.02 7.76 -2.83
N SER A 391 -1.19 7.38 -3.26
CA SER A 391 -2.22 6.81 -2.40
C SER A 391 -2.92 5.67 -3.12
N HIS A 392 -3.84 4.95 -2.48
CA HIS A 392 -4.62 3.93 -3.20
C HIS A 392 -5.26 4.43 -4.50
N THR A 393 -5.69 5.69 -4.53
CA THR A 393 -6.31 6.27 -5.74
C THR A 393 -5.32 6.55 -6.88
N SER A 394 -4.02 6.40 -6.63
CA SER A 394 -2.98 6.37 -7.68
C SER A 394 -3.09 5.14 -8.59
N LEU A 395 -3.64 4.03 -8.09
CA LEU A 395 -4.02 2.88 -8.92
C LEU A 395 -5.11 3.27 -9.92
N LEU A 396 -6.21 3.84 -9.43
CA LEU A 396 -7.32 4.30 -10.27
C LEU A 396 -6.85 5.33 -11.29
N LYS A 397 -6.02 6.30 -10.88
CA LYS A 397 -5.47 7.29 -11.82
C LYS A 397 -4.68 6.64 -12.95
N THR A 398 -3.83 5.65 -12.62
CA THR A 398 -3.02 4.95 -13.63
C THR A 398 -3.90 4.13 -14.58
N VAL A 399 -4.93 3.43 -14.06
CA VAL A 399 -5.87 2.66 -14.88
C VAL A 399 -6.72 3.57 -15.77
N ASN A 400 -7.16 4.72 -15.24
CA ASN A 400 -7.88 5.74 -16.01
C ASN A 400 -7.04 6.23 -17.19
N GLU A 401 -5.78 6.54 -16.97
CA GLU A 401 -4.88 6.95 -18.04
C GLU A 401 -4.61 5.84 -19.04
N LEU A 402 -4.49 4.58 -18.59
CA LEU A 402 -4.27 3.43 -19.48
C LEU A 402 -5.42 3.26 -20.48
N TRP A 403 -6.67 3.29 -20.00
CA TRP A 403 -7.84 2.93 -20.81
C TRP A 403 -8.78 4.10 -21.15
N GLY A 404 -8.45 5.34 -20.76
CA GLY A 404 -9.29 6.50 -21.02
C GLY A 404 -10.60 6.46 -20.24
N LEU A 405 -10.53 6.12 -18.96
CA LEU A 405 -11.66 6.14 -18.04
C LEU A 405 -11.76 7.51 -17.35
N ASP A 406 -12.91 7.77 -16.73
CA ASP A 406 -13.17 9.03 -16.04
C ASP A 406 -12.61 8.99 -14.61
N ASP A 407 -12.12 10.13 -14.13
CA ASP A 407 -11.74 10.30 -12.73
C ASP A 407 -13.01 10.26 -11.86
N LEU A 408 -13.20 9.15 -11.11
CA LEU A 408 -14.42 8.90 -10.32
C LEU A 408 -14.70 9.96 -9.26
N THR A 409 -13.63 10.54 -8.71
CA THR A 409 -13.68 11.55 -7.65
C THR A 409 -12.56 12.56 -7.82
N GLU A 410 -12.66 13.71 -7.13
CA GLU A 410 -11.56 14.69 -7.09
C GLU A 410 -10.27 14.10 -6.49
N ARG A 411 -10.40 13.21 -5.49
CA ARG A 411 -9.30 12.42 -4.93
C ARG A 411 -8.55 11.63 -6.01
N VAL A 412 -9.26 11.00 -6.96
CA VAL A 412 -8.64 10.29 -8.09
C VAL A 412 -7.94 11.26 -9.03
N GLY A 413 -8.60 12.37 -9.39
CA GLY A 413 -8.01 13.39 -10.27
C GLY A 413 -6.76 14.06 -9.70
N TRP A 414 -6.67 14.17 -8.37
CA TRP A 414 -5.51 14.68 -7.65
C TRP A 414 -4.33 13.70 -7.56
N SER A 415 -4.58 12.40 -7.70
CA SER A 415 -3.55 11.37 -7.49
C SER A 415 -2.49 11.34 -8.59
N SER A 416 -1.29 10.90 -8.23
CA SER A 416 -0.23 10.61 -9.21
C SER A 416 -0.52 9.29 -9.91
N SER A 417 -0.39 9.23 -11.22
CA SER A 417 -0.13 7.98 -11.91
C SER A 417 1.34 7.58 -11.81
N PHE A 418 1.64 6.34 -12.20
CA PHE A 418 3.00 5.79 -12.24
C PHE A 418 3.37 5.23 -13.62
N GLU A 419 2.72 5.74 -14.68
CA GLU A 419 2.94 5.39 -16.07
C GLU A 419 4.38 5.66 -16.53
N HIS A 420 5.05 6.64 -15.93
CA HIS A 420 6.43 6.99 -16.26
C HIS A 420 7.48 5.98 -15.83
N LEU A 421 7.11 5.07 -14.95
CA LEU A 421 7.98 3.97 -14.53
C LEU A 421 8.03 2.88 -15.59
N ILE A 422 7.09 2.89 -16.55
CA ILE A 422 7.04 1.97 -17.68
C ILE A 422 8.06 2.41 -18.75
N GLN A 423 9.11 1.62 -18.91
CA GLN A 423 10.23 1.85 -19.82
C GLN A 423 9.90 1.49 -21.27
N ASP A 424 10.70 1.98 -22.20
CA ASP A 424 10.62 1.63 -23.63
C ASP A 424 11.20 0.27 -23.99
N THR A 425 12.10 -0.26 -23.16
CA THR A 425 12.73 -1.55 -23.40
C THR A 425 12.25 -2.56 -22.37
N LYS A 426 11.73 -3.69 -22.88
CA LYS A 426 11.36 -4.84 -22.05
C LYS A 426 12.61 -5.49 -21.47
N ARG A 427 12.60 -5.78 -20.19
CA ARG A 427 13.62 -6.59 -19.52
C ARG A 427 13.38 -8.06 -19.80
N VAL A 428 14.46 -8.78 -20.11
CA VAL A 428 14.44 -10.24 -20.31
C VAL A 428 14.97 -11.01 -19.09
N ASN A 429 15.57 -10.31 -18.13
CA ASN A 429 16.23 -10.85 -16.95
C ASN A 429 15.37 -10.75 -15.68
N THR A 430 14.04 -10.72 -15.80
CA THR A 430 13.17 -10.77 -14.62
C THR A 430 13.13 -12.18 -14.02
N PRO A 431 13.17 -12.33 -12.68
CA PRO A 431 13.25 -13.63 -12.02
C PRO A 431 12.05 -14.50 -12.41
N LYS A 432 12.27 -15.80 -12.61
CA LYS A 432 11.18 -16.74 -12.88
C LYS A 432 10.55 -17.23 -11.58
N ASP A 433 11.40 -17.50 -10.61
CA ASP A 433 11.07 -18.04 -9.31
C ASP A 433 11.57 -17.08 -8.22
N LEU A 434 10.85 -17.02 -7.11
CA LEU A 434 11.21 -16.27 -5.91
C LEU A 434 11.79 -17.22 -4.85
N PRO A 435 12.57 -16.73 -3.86
CA PRO A 435 13.00 -17.56 -2.74
C PRO A 435 11.80 -18.13 -1.96
N ASP A 436 12.04 -19.18 -1.19
CA ASP A 436 11.01 -19.71 -0.28
C ASP A 436 10.85 -18.80 0.95
N PRO A 437 9.64 -18.70 1.52
CA PRO A 437 9.40 -17.99 2.77
C PRO A 437 10.24 -18.55 3.92
N THR A 438 10.55 -17.69 4.89
CA THR A 438 11.23 -18.08 6.13
C THR A 438 10.24 -18.06 7.28
N THR A 439 10.40 -18.94 8.27
CA THR A 439 9.65 -18.95 9.54
C THR A 439 10.60 -18.65 10.69
N TRP A 440 10.19 -17.87 11.71
CA TRP A 440 11.06 -17.53 12.85
C TRP A 440 10.31 -17.34 14.16
#